data_AF-A0A2J8U0J4-F1
#
_entry.id   AF-A0A2J8U0J4-F1
#
_cell.length_a   1.000
_cell.length_b   1.000
_cell.length_c   1.000
_cell.angle_alpha   90.00
_cell.angle_beta   90.00
_cell.angle_gamma   90.00
#
_symmetry.space_group_name_H-M   'P 1'
#
loop_
_entity.id
_entity.type
_entity.pdbx_description
1 polymer ?
#
loop_
_entity_poly.entity_id
_entity_poly.type
_entity_poly.pdbx_seq_one_letter_code
_entity_poly.pdbx_strand_id
1 'polypeptide(L)'
;CPTTVANVETVAVSPTICRRGGTWFAGFGRERNSGTKLFNISGHVNYPCTVEEEMSVPLKELIEKHAGGVTGGWDNLLAVIPGGSSTPLIPKSVCETVLMDFDALVQAQTGLGTAAVIVMDRSVWTG
;
A
#
# COMPACT_ATOMS: atom_id res chain seq x y z
N CYS A 1 -14.02 -33.17 -5.35
CA CYS A 1 -12.91 -32.97 -4.39
C CYS A 1 -12.93 -31.53 -3.88
N PRO A 2 -12.64 -31.25 -2.59
CA PRO A 2 -12.54 -29.89 -2.08
C PRO A 2 -11.22 -29.23 -2.54
N THR A 3 -11.25 -27.91 -2.80
CA THR A 3 -10.07 -27.10 -3.17
C THR A 3 -10.17 -25.70 -2.53
N THR A 4 -9.04 -25.02 -2.37
CA THR A 4 -8.95 -23.65 -1.84
C THR A 4 -8.03 -22.82 -2.72
N VAL A 5 -8.41 -21.59 -3.01
CA VAL A 5 -7.61 -20.64 -3.81
C VAL A 5 -7.03 -19.58 -2.89
N ALA A 6 -5.74 -19.32 -3.00
CA ALA A 6 -5.02 -18.31 -2.22
C ALA A 6 -4.09 -17.51 -3.12
N ASN A 7 -3.89 -16.22 -2.80
CA ASN A 7 -2.92 -15.38 -3.49
C ASN A 7 -1.49 -15.91 -3.26
N VAL A 8 -0.63 -15.74 -4.26
CA VAL A 8 0.77 -16.20 -4.23
C VAL A 8 1.51 -15.61 -3.03
N GLU A 9 1.33 -14.31 -2.74
CA GLU A 9 1.96 -13.66 -1.57
C GLU A 9 1.57 -14.36 -0.27
N THR A 10 0.29 -14.63 -0.04
CA THR A 10 -0.21 -15.33 1.16
C THR A 10 0.38 -16.73 1.29
N VAL A 11 0.49 -17.47 0.18
CA VAL A 11 1.07 -18.82 0.19
C VAL A 11 2.59 -18.76 0.43
N ALA A 12 3.28 -17.81 -0.22
CA ALA A 12 4.73 -17.69 -0.18
C ALA A 12 5.28 -17.22 1.18
N VAL A 13 4.52 -16.42 1.94
CA VAL A 13 4.94 -16.02 3.30
C VAL A 13 4.81 -17.16 4.32
N SER A 14 3.89 -18.10 4.09
CA SER A 14 3.56 -19.17 5.06
C SER A 14 4.76 -19.98 5.54
N PRO A 15 5.74 -20.40 4.70
CA PRO A 15 6.88 -21.17 5.18
C PRO A 15 7.81 -20.33 6.07
N THR A 16 7.94 -19.03 5.79
CA THR A 16 8.76 -18.12 6.61
C THR A 16 8.11 -17.86 7.96
N ILE A 17 6.79 -17.71 8.00
CA ILE A 17 6.01 -17.61 9.24
C ILE A 17 6.17 -18.90 10.07
N CYS A 18 6.06 -20.08 9.46
CA CYS A 18 6.26 -21.36 10.16
C CYS A 18 7.68 -21.50 10.73
N ARG A 19 8.71 -20.96 10.06
CA ARG A 19 10.10 -21.03 10.52
C ARG A 19 10.46 -20.00 11.59
N ARG A 20 9.97 -18.76 11.47
CA ARG A 20 10.30 -17.64 12.38
C ARG A 20 9.32 -17.46 13.53
N GLY A 21 8.15 -18.09 13.44
CA GLY A 21 7.08 -18.01 14.43
C GLY A 21 6.01 -16.98 14.03
N GLY A 22 4.75 -17.33 14.29
CA GLY A 22 3.61 -16.44 14.01
C GLY A 22 3.63 -15.15 14.83
N THR A 23 4.15 -15.20 16.07
CA THR A 23 4.29 -14.01 16.93
C THR A 23 5.29 -13.00 16.38
N TRP A 24 6.36 -13.46 15.72
CA TRP A 24 7.30 -12.58 15.04
C TRP A 24 6.62 -11.83 13.89
N PHE A 25 5.87 -12.54 13.04
CA PHE A 25 5.14 -11.91 11.94
C PHE A 25 4.01 -11.00 12.46
N ALA A 26 3.35 -11.38 13.55
CA ALA A 26 2.32 -10.59 14.21
C ALA A 26 2.85 -9.34 14.94
N GLY A 27 4.15 -9.26 15.17
CA GLY A 27 4.79 -8.09 15.78
C GLY A 27 4.92 -6.88 14.85
N PHE A 28 4.68 -7.08 13.55
CA PHE A 28 4.65 -6.02 12.55
C PHE A 28 3.22 -5.53 12.32
N GLY A 29 3.07 -4.23 12.11
CA GLY A 29 1.81 -3.57 11.83
C GLY A 29 0.90 -3.43 13.05
N ARG A 30 -0.29 -2.88 12.83
CA ARG A 30 -1.28 -2.71 13.89
C ARG A 30 -2.01 -4.02 14.20
N GLU A 31 -2.69 -4.05 15.34
CA GLU A 31 -3.62 -5.12 15.67
C GLU A 31 -4.61 -5.34 14.51
N ARG A 32 -4.88 -6.61 14.16
CA ARG A 32 -5.67 -7.06 13.00
C ARG A 32 -5.09 -6.71 11.61
N ASN A 33 -3.94 -6.06 11.54
CA ASN A 33 -3.23 -5.67 10.32
C ASN A 33 -1.76 -6.11 10.39
N SER A 34 -1.56 -7.38 10.74
CA SER A 34 -0.26 -7.92 11.05
C SER A 34 0.56 -8.31 9.83
N GLY A 35 1.88 -8.05 9.91
CA GLY A 35 2.86 -8.57 8.97
C GLY A 35 3.50 -7.54 8.07
N THR A 36 4.09 -8.04 6.99
CA THR A 36 4.65 -7.24 5.90
C THR A 36 3.77 -7.37 4.66
N LYS A 37 3.90 -6.41 3.75
CA LYS A 37 3.18 -6.39 2.50
C LYS A 37 4.08 -5.93 1.36
N LEU A 38 3.93 -6.56 0.21
CA LEU A 38 4.49 -6.04 -1.03
C LEU A 38 3.65 -4.87 -1.52
N PHE A 39 4.25 -3.69 -1.56
CA PHE A 39 3.69 -2.46 -2.10
C PHE A 39 4.25 -2.22 -3.51
N ASN A 40 3.35 -1.99 -4.47
CA ASN A 40 3.74 -1.65 -5.84
C ASN A 40 3.44 -0.18 -6.08
N ILE A 41 4.46 0.67 -6.05
CA ILE A 41 4.32 2.13 -6.22
C ILE A 41 4.55 2.47 -7.69
N SER A 42 3.53 3.05 -8.31
CA SER A 42 3.46 3.31 -9.75
C SER A 42 2.81 4.67 -10.06
N GLY A 43 2.83 5.08 -11.32
CA GLY A 43 2.27 6.37 -11.76
C GLY A 43 3.29 7.50 -11.65
N HIS A 44 2.85 8.66 -11.17
CA HIS A 44 3.61 9.91 -11.15
C HIS A 44 4.52 10.03 -9.92
N VAL A 45 5.50 9.13 -9.83
CA VAL A 45 6.58 9.15 -8.84
C VAL A 45 7.94 9.17 -9.52
N ASN A 46 8.97 9.64 -8.82
CA ASN A 46 10.32 9.76 -9.39
C ASN A 46 10.96 8.39 -9.66
N TYR A 47 10.75 7.42 -8.78
CA TYR A 47 11.31 6.07 -8.89
C TYR A 47 10.23 5.00 -8.63
N PRO A 48 9.41 4.63 -9.64
CA PRO A 48 8.45 3.55 -9.51
C PRO A 48 9.12 2.24 -9.08
N CYS A 49 8.56 1.56 -8.09
CA CYS A 49 9.19 0.36 -7.52
C CYS A 49 8.18 -0.59 -6.88
N THR A 50 8.60 -1.84 -6.71
CA THR A 50 7.97 -2.79 -5.80
C THR A 50 8.87 -2.93 -4.58
N VAL A 51 8.30 -2.74 -3.39
CA VAL A 51 9.04 -2.87 -2.13
C VAL A 51 8.22 -3.65 -1.11
N GLU A 52 8.88 -4.50 -0.34
CA GLU A 52 8.29 -5.11 0.85
C GLU A 52 8.51 -4.16 2.03
N GLU A 53 7.45 -3.76 2.71
CA GLU A 53 7.52 -2.90 3.88
C GLU A 53 6.48 -3.35 4.93
N GLU A 54 6.62 -2.84 6.15
CA GLU A 54 5.70 -3.12 7.24
C GLU A 54 4.25 -2.70 6.90
N MET A 55 3.28 -3.53 7.31
CA MET A 55 1.88 -3.11 7.33
C MET A 55 1.70 -1.88 8.23
N SER A 56 0.69 -1.05 7.93
CA SER A 56 0.42 0.19 8.66
C SER A 56 1.49 1.29 8.53
N VAL A 57 2.41 1.19 7.56
CA VAL A 57 3.30 2.32 7.18
C VAL A 57 2.47 3.51 6.66
N PRO A 58 2.79 4.77 7.02
CA PRO A 58 2.13 5.93 6.45
C PRO A 58 2.30 5.99 4.92
N LEU A 59 1.22 6.27 4.17
CA LEU A 59 1.28 6.33 2.70
C LEU A 59 2.30 7.36 2.19
N LYS A 60 2.34 8.53 2.83
CA LYS A 60 3.31 9.58 2.50
C LYS A 60 4.75 9.10 2.69
N GLU A 61 5.03 8.48 3.83
CA GLU A 61 6.36 7.93 4.13
C GLU A 61 6.76 6.89 3.09
N LEU A 62 5.84 5.98 2.75
CA LEU A 62 6.07 4.94 1.75
C LEU A 62 6.48 5.54 0.38
N ILE A 63 5.76 6.56 -0.09
CA ILE A 63 6.05 7.21 -1.37
C ILE A 63 7.37 8.02 -1.32
N GLU A 64 7.56 8.83 -0.28
CA GLU A 64 8.74 9.69 -0.17
C GLU A 64 10.03 8.88 0.00
N LYS A 65 10.00 7.83 0.83
CA LYS A 65 11.17 7.00 1.16
C LYS A 65 11.53 6.03 0.03
N HIS A 66 10.55 5.32 -0.54
CA HIS A 66 10.85 4.21 -1.45
C HIS A 66 10.69 4.56 -2.93
N ALA A 67 9.82 5.52 -3.26
CA ALA A 67 9.60 5.95 -4.64
C ALA A 67 10.24 7.31 -4.97
N GLY A 68 11.01 7.88 -4.02
CA GLY A 68 11.66 9.18 -4.17
C GLY A 68 10.70 10.35 -4.27
N GLY A 69 9.46 10.19 -3.79
CA GLY A 69 8.44 11.23 -3.82
C GLY A 69 7.66 11.30 -5.16
N VAL A 70 6.64 12.15 -5.14
CA VAL A 70 5.80 12.47 -6.29
C VAL A 70 6.58 13.32 -7.29
N THR A 71 6.36 13.11 -8.58
CA THR A 71 6.95 13.95 -9.64
C THR A 71 6.55 15.42 -9.42
N GLY A 72 7.53 16.32 -9.33
CA GLY A 72 7.29 17.73 -9.00
C GLY A 72 7.02 18.02 -7.51
N GLY A 73 7.22 17.04 -6.63
CA GLY A 73 7.09 17.17 -5.18
C GLY A 73 5.70 16.83 -4.64
N TRP A 74 5.60 16.62 -3.33
CA TRP A 74 4.36 16.21 -2.66
C TRP A 74 3.19 17.19 -2.89
N ASP A 75 3.49 18.47 -3.08
CA ASP A 75 2.46 19.48 -3.36
C ASP A 75 1.79 19.34 -4.72
N ASN A 76 2.47 18.67 -5.66
CA ASN A 76 1.93 18.33 -6.97
C ASN A 76 0.99 17.12 -6.94
N LEU A 77 0.83 16.44 -5.80
CA LEU A 77 -0.09 15.31 -5.67
C LEU A 77 -1.56 15.76 -5.83
N LEU A 78 -2.29 15.05 -6.69
CA LEU A 78 -3.74 15.23 -6.85
C LEU A 78 -4.49 14.17 -6.05
N ALA A 79 -4.22 12.89 -6.33
CA ALA A 79 -4.89 11.76 -5.70
C ALA A 79 -4.04 10.48 -5.80
N VAL A 80 -4.39 9.49 -4.99
CA VAL A 80 -3.77 8.16 -5.02
C VAL A 80 -4.86 7.09 -5.05
N ILE A 81 -4.66 6.03 -5.83
CA ILE A 81 -5.42 4.78 -5.69
C ILE A 81 -4.55 3.83 -4.86
N PRO A 82 -4.90 3.50 -3.62
CA PRO A 82 -3.98 2.83 -2.69
C PRO A 82 -3.92 1.31 -2.89
N GLY A 83 -4.95 0.70 -3.48
CA GLY A 83 -5.10 -0.76 -3.49
C GLY A 83 -5.36 -1.40 -4.85
N GLY A 84 -4.85 -0.79 -5.92
CA GLY A 84 -5.11 -1.18 -7.30
C GLY A 84 -6.39 -0.59 -7.85
N SER A 85 -6.59 -0.71 -9.18
CA SER A 85 -7.66 -0.03 -9.93
C SER A 85 -9.08 -0.35 -9.47
N SER A 86 -9.26 -1.39 -8.66
CA SER A 86 -10.54 -1.77 -8.06
C SER A 86 -10.91 -0.98 -6.80
N THR A 87 -10.02 -0.12 -6.30
CA THR A 87 -10.22 0.65 -5.06
C THR A 87 -10.50 2.12 -5.37
N PRO A 88 -11.40 2.78 -4.60
CA PRO A 88 -11.63 4.21 -4.74
C PRO A 88 -10.35 5.04 -4.56
N LEU A 89 -10.20 6.09 -5.34
CA LEU A 89 -9.12 7.06 -5.15
C LEU A 89 -9.32 7.85 -3.86
N ILE A 90 -8.23 8.25 -3.24
CA ILE A 90 -8.20 9.15 -2.08
C ILE A 90 -7.51 10.48 -2.46
N PRO A 91 -8.06 11.63 -2.01
CA PRO A 91 -7.47 12.93 -2.30
C PRO A 91 -6.20 13.18 -1.46
N LYS A 92 -5.34 14.09 -1.90
CA LYS A 92 -4.09 14.48 -1.19
C LYS A 92 -4.28 14.68 0.32
N SER A 93 -5.37 15.33 0.75
CA SER A 93 -5.65 15.61 2.17
C SER A 93 -5.78 14.34 3.02
N VAL A 94 -6.27 13.25 2.44
CA VAL A 94 -6.37 11.94 3.09
C VAL A 94 -5.02 11.22 3.00
N CYS A 95 -4.33 11.31 1.86
CA CYS A 95 -3.01 10.70 1.65
C CYS A 95 -1.95 11.17 2.65
N GLU A 96 -2.09 12.37 3.19
CA GLU A 96 -1.16 12.98 4.16
C GLU A 96 -1.05 12.17 5.46
N THR A 97 -2.16 11.56 5.90
CA THR A 97 -2.27 10.96 7.24
C THR A 97 -2.67 9.49 7.23
N VAL A 98 -3.11 8.96 6.09
CA VAL A 98 -3.59 7.58 5.99
C VAL A 98 -2.46 6.57 6.16
N LEU A 99 -2.76 5.48 6.87
CA LEU A 99 -1.89 4.33 7.02
C LEU A 99 -2.21 3.27 5.96
N MET A 100 -1.18 2.58 5.48
CA MET A 100 -1.30 1.51 4.50
C MET A 100 -1.64 0.18 5.17
N ASP A 101 -2.87 0.08 5.66
CA ASP A 101 -3.45 -1.14 6.20
C ASP A 101 -4.95 -1.27 5.84
N PHE A 102 -5.56 -2.41 6.15
CA PHE A 102 -6.95 -2.68 5.74
C PHE A 102 -7.94 -1.77 6.47
N ASP A 103 -7.80 -1.62 7.78
CA ASP A 103 -8.78 -0.90 8.60
C ASP A 103 -8.72 0.62 8.35
N ALA A 104 -7.53 1.22 8.26
CA ALA A 104 -7.35 2.65 8.00
C ALA A 104 -7.86 3.04 6.61
N LEU A 105 -7.62 2.20 5.60
CA LEU A 105 -8.10 2.45 4.24
C LEU A 105 -9.63 2.30 4.13
N VAL A 106 -10.23 1.35 4.86
CA VAL A 106 -11.70 1.27 4.96
C VAL A 106 -12.29 2.51 5.65
N GLN A 107 -11.65 3.01 6.71
CA GLN A 107 -12.06 4.27 7.36
C GLN A 107 -11.93 5.49 6.43
N ALA A 108 -10.94 5.47 5.53
CA ALA A 108 -10.79 6.45 4.46
C ALA A 108 -11.73 6.22 3.26
N GLN A 109 -12.73 5.33 3.39
CA GLN A 109 -13.71 4.99 2.36
C GLN A 109 -13.10 4.40 1.08
N THR A 110 -11.98 3.69 1.22
CA THR A 110 -11.30 2.95 0.15
C THR A 110 -10.91 1.55 0.66
N GLY A 111 -9.96 0.87 0.01
CA GLY A 111 -9.46 -0.43 0.45
C GLY A 111 -7.99 -0.64 0.10
N LEU A 112 -7.33 -1.54 0.84
CA LEU A 112 -5.93 -1.89 0.58
C LEU A 112 -5.75 -2.74 -0.68
N GLY A 113 -6.74 -3.57 -1.04
CA GLY A 113 -6.68 -4.44 -2.21
C GLY A 113 -5.37 -5.24 -2.29
N THR A 114 -4.66 -5.11 -3.40
CA THR A 114 -3.35 -5.75 -3.62
C THR A 114 -2.16 -4.92 -3.11
N ALA A 115 -2.40 -3.75 -2.52
CA ALA A 115 -1.42 -2.73 -2.19
C ALA A 115 -0.66 -2.20 -3.43
N ALA A 116 -1.36 -2.13 -4.57
CA ALA A 116 -0.87 -1.46 -5.76
C ALA A 116 -1.21 0.04 -5.70
N VAL A 117 -0.23 0.83 -5.30
CA VAL A 117 -0.31 2.27 -5.12
C VAL A 117 -0.10 2.97 -6.47
N ILE A 118 -1.15 3.63 -6.97
CA ILE A 118 -1.10 4.40 -8.22
C ILE A 118 -1.18 5.89 -7.87
N VAL A 119 -0.08 6.59 -8.10
CA VAL A 119 0.06 8.02 -7.79
C VAL A 119 -0.33 8.88 -8.99
N MET A 120 -1.20 9.85 -8.76
CA MET A 120 -1.65 10.80 -9.79
C MET A 120 -1.33 12.22 -9.34
N ASP A 121 -0.57 12.93 -10.16
CA ASP A 121 -0.26 14.34 -9.93
C ASP A 121 -1.33 15.26 -10.57
N ARG A 122 -1.16 16.57 -10.45
CA ARG A 122 -2.09 17.56 -11.02
C ARG A 122 -2.03 17.66 -12.54
N SER A 123 -0.99 17.14 -13.19
CA SER A 123 -0.86 17.20 -14.66
C SER A 123 -1.83 16.26 -15.39
N VAL A 124 -2.36 15.26 -14.67
CA VAL A 124 -3.31 14.27 -15.21
C VAL A 124 -4.68 14.89 -15.54
N TRP A 125 -4.99 16.07 -14.99
CA TRP A 125 -6.24 16.78 -15.24
C TRP A 125 -6.00 18.02 -16.11
N THR A 126 -5.94 17.79 -17.43
CA THR A 126 -6.06 18.85 -18.44
C THR A 126 -7.47 18.82 -19.03
N GLY A 127 -8.44 19.46 -18.36
CA GLY A 127 -9.82 19.56 -18.87
C GLY A 127 -10.76 20.26 -17.92
#